data_AF-A0A2U0AA58-F1
#
_entry.id   AF-A0A2U0AA58-F1
#
_cell.length_a   1.000
_cell.length_b   1.000
_cell.length_c   1.000
_cell.angle_alpha   90.00
_cell.angle_beta   90.00
_cell.angle_gamma   90.00
#
_symmetry.space_group_name_H-M   'P 1'
#
loop_
_entity.id
_entity.type
_entity.pdbx_description
1 polymer ?
#
loop_
_entity_poly.entity_id
_entity_poly.type
_entity_poly.pdbx_seq_one_letter_code
_entity_poly.pdbx_strand_id
1 'polypeptide(L)'
;VPLPYLVVPTMFDRRTRASIDSLRVMRESHRGHVWHSLIPVDTLFREASKAGIPPALFAPQSRGVAAYEKLLHDLLDEGDQQAMQAGAAT
;
A
#
# COMPACT_ATOMS: atom_id res chain seq x y z
N VAL A 1 -25.31 -0.54 4.01
CA VAL A 1 -24.28 0.12 3.18
C VAL A 1 -22.97 -0.59 3.47
N PRO A 2 -22.22 -1.08 2.47
CA PRO A 2 -20.90 -1.67 2.70
C PRO A 2 -19.94 -0.60 3.26
N LEU A 3 -19.05 -1.00 4.16
CA LEU A 3 -18.05 -0.09 4.72
C LEU A 3 -17.04 0.32 3.64
N PRO A 4 -16.55 1.57 3.66
CA PRO A 4 -15.47 2.00 2.78
C PRO A 4 -14.22 1.16 3.05
N TYR A 5 -13.51 0.77 1.99
CA TYR A 5 -12.31 -0.04 2.09
C TYR A 5 -11.33 0.27 0.95
N LEU A 6 -10.05 0.03 1.21
CA LEU A 6 -8.96 0.10 0.24
C LEU A 6 -8.18 -1.22 0.24
N VAL A 7 -7.97 -1.79 -0.94
CA VAL A 7 -7.15 -2.98 -1.16
C VAL A 7 -5.73 -2.54 -1.50
N VAL A 8 -4.78 -2.94 -0.68
CA VAL A 8 -3.35 -2.64 -0.86
C VAL A 8 -2.63 -3.88 -1.44
N PRO A 9 -2.12 -3.82 -2.68
CA PRO A 9 -1.34 -4.92 -3.24
C PRO A 9 0.02 -5.02 -2.55
N THR A 10 0.31 -6.14 -1.90
CA THR A 10 1.57 -6.40 -1.20
C THR A 10 2.35 -7.57 -1.79
N MET A 11 3.64 -7.65 -1.45
CA MET A 11 4.55 -8.71 -1.90
C MET A 11 4.61 -8.86 -3.43
N PHE A 12 4.53 -7.74 -4.16
CA PHE A 12 4.54 -7.78 -5.62
C PHE A 12 5.94 -8.09 -6.16
N ASP A 13 6.04 -9.13 -6.99
CA ASP A 13 7.27 -9.48 -7.72
C ASP A 13 7.05 -9.32 -9.22
N ARG A 14 7.54 -8.20 -9.75
CA ARG A 14 7.45 -7.84 -11.19
C ARG A 14 8.08 -8.86 -12.14
N ARG A 15 8.88 -9.79 -11.63
CA ARG A 15 9.57 -10.82 -12.44
C ARG A 15 8.68 -12.03 -12.71
N THR A 16 7.57 -12.17 -11.99
CA THR A 16 6.70 -13.35 -12.08
C THR A 16 5.39 -13.01 -12.77
N ARG A 17 4.99 -13.85 -13.73
CA ARG A 17 3.70 -13.71 -14.42
C ARG A 17 2.53 -13.83 -13.44
N ALA A 18 2.63 -14.73 -12.47
CA ALA A 18 1.60 -14.92 -11.45
C ALA A 18 1.33 -13.64 -10.64
N SER A 19 2.35 -12.85 -10.31
CA SER A 19 2.16 -11.58 -9.57
C SER A 19 1.51 -10.51 -10.46
N ILE A 20 1.89 -10.43 -11.73
CA ILE A 20 1.30 -9.51 -12.71
C ILE A 20 -0.18 -9.85 -12.94
N ASP A 21 -0.49 -11.12 -13.21
CA ASP A 21 -1.85 -11.58 -13.48
C ASP A 21 -2.74 -11.40 -12.23
N SER A 22 -2.21 -11.68 -11.03
CA SER A 22 -2.93 -11.44 -9.76
C SER A 22 -3.27 -9.97 -9.54
N LEU A 23 -2.32 -9.05 -9.80
CA LEU A 23 -2.57 -7.61 -9.68
C LEU A 23 -3.64 -7.13 -10.68
N ARG A 24 -3.62 -7.67 -11.90
CA ARG A 24 -4.62 -7.36 -12.91
C ARG A 24 -6.02 -7.81 -12.46
N VAL A 25 -6.17 -9.06 -12.04
CA VAL A 25 -7.45 -9.59 -11.56
C VAL A 25 -7.94 -8.80 -10.35
N MET A 26 -7.06 -8.47 -9.40
CA MET A 26 -7.41 -7.65 -8.24
C MET A 26 -7.99 -6.29 -8.65
N ARG A 27 -7.36 -5.60 -9.61
CA ARG A 27 -7.84 -4.31 -10.13
C ARG A 27 -9.15 -4.43 -10.89
N GLU A 28 -9.38 -5.53 -11.60
CA GLU A 28 -10.63 -5.81 -12.30
C GLU A 28 -11.78 -6.13 -11.34
N SER A 29 -11.51 -6.85 -10.25
CA SER A 29 -12.51 -7.28 -9.24
C SER A 29 -12.85 -6.19 -8.22
N HIS A 30 -11.92 -5.30 -7.89
CA HIS A 30 -12.08 -4.23 -6.90
C HIS A 30 -11.92 -2.84 -7.54
N ARG A 31 -12.59 -2.60 -8.67
CA ARG A 31 -12.47 -1.33 -9.40
C ARG A 31 -12.72 -0.12 -8.50
N GLY A 32 -11.82 0.86 -8.56
CA GLY A 32 -11.89 2.07 -7.72
C GLY A 32 -11.52 1.88 -6.25
N HIS A 33 -11.23 0.64 -5.81
CA HIS A 33 -10.91 0.31 -4.41
C HIS A 33 -9.52 -0.32 -4.27
N VAL A 34 -8.71 -0.39 -5.33
CA VAL A 34 -7.32 -0.85 -5.25
C VAL A 34 -6.41 0.36 -5.27
N TRP A 35 -5.47 0.41 -4.32
CA TRP A 35 -4.46 1.44 -4.28
C TRP A 35 -3.69 1.49 -5.62
N HIS A 36 -3.46 2.70 -6.13
CA HIS A 36 -2.89 2.89 -7.47
C HIS A 36 -1.42 2.42 -7.58
N SER A 37 -0.74 2.24 -6.45
CA SER A 37 0.61 1.69 -6.36
C SER A 37 0.62 0.29 -5.74
N LEU A 38 1.79 -0.17 -5.29
CA LEU A 38 1.99 -1.52 -4.74
C LEU A 38 3.19 -1.55 -3.79
N ILE A 39 3.18 -2.50 -2.86
CA ILE A 39 4.34 -2.81 -2.01
C ILE A 39 5.14 -3.95 -2.68
N PRO A 40 6.39 -3.70 -3.11
CA PRO A 40 7.20 -4.72 -3.77
C PRO A 40 7.69 -5.78 -2.77
N VAL A 41 8.11 -6.93 -3.29
CA VAL A 41 8.98 -7.84 -2.51
C VAL A 41 10.29 -7.11 -2.21
N ASP A 42 10.59 -6.96 -0.91
CA ASP A 42 11.83 -6.39 -0.41
C ASP A 42 12.53 -7.36 0.54
N THR A 43 13.75 -7.78 0.19
CA THR A 43 14.54 -8.67 1.03
C THR A 43 14.96 -8.00 2.34
N LEU A 44 15.07 -6.67 2.37
CA LEU A 44 15.44 -5.94 3.58
C LEU A 44 14.34 -5.98 4.64
N PHE A 45 13.08 -6.19 4.26
CA PHE A 45 12.02 -6.46 5.25
C PHE A 45 12.25 -7.77 5.97
N ARG A 46 12.68 -8.82 5.24
CA ARG A 46 12.99 -10.12 5.85
C ARG A 46 14.14 -9.99 6.83
N GLU A 47 15.20 -9.27 6.48
CA GLU A 47 16.36 -9.08 7.37
C GLU A 47 16.02 -8.19 8.57
N ALA A 48 15.22 -7.13 8.38
CA ALA A 48 14.69 -6.31 9.47
C ALA A 48 13.86 -7.15 10.47
N SER A 49 12.97 -8.01 9.97
CA SER A 49 12.19 -8.92 10.81
C SER A 49 13.05 -9.90 11.58
N LYS A 50 14.08 -10.49 10.95
CA LYS A 50 15.04 -11.38 11.65
C LYS A 50 15.80 -10.65 12.76
N ALA A 51 16.14 -9.39 12.54
CA ALA A 51 16.80 -8.55 13.53
C ALA A 51 15.85 -8.04 14.63
N GLY A 52 14.53 -8.19 14.46
CA GLY A 52 13.54 -7.64 15.39
C GLY A 52 13.44 -6.12 15.35
N ILE A 53 13.84 -5.49 14.24
CA ILE A 53 13.87 -4.04 14.07
C ILE A 53 12.87 -3.63 12.99
N PRO A 54 12.06 -2.58 13.18
CA PRO A 54 11.18 -2.06 12.14
C PRO A 54 11.95 -1.70 10.85
N PRO A 55 11.43 -2.03 9.65
CA PRO A 55 12.12 -1.73 8.39
C PRO A 55 12.52 -0.27 8.21
N ALA A 56 11.69 0.67 8.71
CA ALA A 56 11.97 2.10 8.66
C ALA A 56 13.24 2.49 9.44
N LEU A 57 13.59 1.76 10.50
CA LEU A 57 14.81 1.98 11.27
C LEU A 57 15.98 1.13 10.75
N PHE A 58 15.70 -0.07 10.25
CA PHE A 58 16.71 -1.01 9.76
C PHE A 58 17.29 -0.59 8.39
N ALA A 59 16.42 -0.20 7.45
CA ALA A 59 16.78 0.18 6.09
C ALA A 59 15.80 1.23 5.54
N PRO A 60 15.89 2.50 6.00
CA PRO A 60 14.97 3.57 5.62
C PRO A 60 14.92 3.83 4.11
N GLN A 61 16.03 3.59 3.40
CA GLN A 61 16.14 3.80 1.95
C GLN A 61 15.68 2.58 1.13
N SER A 62 15.11 1.55 1.77
CA SER A 62 14.59 0.38 1.07
C SER A 62 13.36 0.72 0.23
N ARG A 63 13.16 -0.02 -0.87
CA ARG A 63 12.03 0.22 -1.79
C ARG A 63 10.71 -0.05 -1.10
N GLY A 64 10.68 -1.04 -0.20
CA GLY A 64 9.51 -1.33 0.60
C GLY A 64 9.16 -0.19 1.57
N VAL A 65 10.14 0.41 2.26
CA VAL A 65 9.90 1.56 3.15
C VAL A 65 9.33 2.74 2.37
N ALA A 66 9.96 3.10 1.25
CA ALA A 66 9.47 4.19 0.39
C ALA A 66 8.04 3.93 -0.13
N ALA A 67 7.68 2.68 -0.40
CA ALA A 67 6.32 2.32 -0.81
C ALA A 67 5.30 2.48 0.33
N TYR A 68 5.66 2.10 1.57
CA TYR A 68 4.78 2.34 2.72
C TYR A 68 4.67 3.82 3.10
N GLU A 69 5.74 4.59 2.96
CA GLU A 69 5.72 6.05 3.13
C GLU A 69 4.73 6.68 2.16
N LYS A 70 4.80 6.31 0.88
CA LYS A 70 3.82 6.75 -0.13
C LYS A 70 2.39 6.36 0.24
N LEU A 71 2.17 5.11 0.64
CA LEU A 71 0.83 4.65 1.06
C LEU A 71 0.29 5.48 2.23
N LEU A 72 1.15 5.77 3.21
CA LEU A 72 0.77 6.57 4.37
C LEU A 72 0.37 7.99 3.95
N HIS A 73 1.13 8.63 3.07
CA HIS A 73 0.77 9.94 2.53
C HIS A 73 -0.57 9.92 1.80
N ASP A 74 -0.78 8.97 0.88
CA ASP A 74 -2.02 8.86 0.13
C ASP A 74 -3.24 8.67 1.07
N LEU A 75 -3.10 7.87 2.13
CA LEU A 75 -4.16 7.64 3.12
C LEU A 75 -4.48 8.86 3.99
N LEU A 76 -3.46 9.64 4.36
CA LEU A 76 -3.65 10.86 5.14
C LEU A 76 -4.33 11.94 4.29
N ASP A 77 -3.89 12.10 3.05
CA ASP A 77 -4.50 13.04 2.11
C ASP A 77 -5.97 12.70 1.83
N GLU A 78 -6.31 11.42 1.68
CA GLU A 78 -7.70 10.97 1.55
C GLU A 78 -8.53 11.23 2.83
N GLY A 79 -7.95 10.99 4.01
CA GLY A 79 -8.60 11.24 5.30
C GLY A 79 -8.92 12.72 5.52
N ASP A 80 -7.99 13.61 5.17
CA ASP A 80 -8.18 15.06 5.26
C ASP A 80 -9.27 15.56 4.30
N GLN A 81 -9.30 15.02 3.08
CA GLN A 81 -10.35 15.34 2.11
C GLN A 81 -11.74 14.90 2.59
N GLN A 82 -11.85 13.70 3.19
CA GLN A 82 -13.11 13.20 3.74
C GLN A 82 -13.59 14.04 4.93
N ALA A 83 -12.68 14.44 5.82
CA ALA A 83 -12.99 15.31 6.95
C ALA A 83 -13.49 16.69 6.49
N MET A 84 -12.85 17.28 5.48
CA MET A 84 -13.23 18.57 4.92
C MET A 84 -14.60 18.53 4.21
N GLN A 85 -14.92 17.43 3.50
CA GLN A 85 -16.23 17.23 2.90
C GLN A 85 -17.34 17.00 3.94
N ALA A 86 -17.05 16.29 5.03
CA ALA A 86 -18.00 16.09 6.13
C ALA A 86 -18.30 17.40 6.88
N GLY A 87 -17.30 18.27 7.07
CA GLY A 87 -17.47 19.59 7.70
C GLY A 87 -18.22 20.62 6.84
N ALA A 88 -18.15 20.51 5.51
CA ALA A 88 -18.84 21.42 4.58
C ALA A 88 -20.32 21.06 4.33
N ALA A 89 -20.75 19.86 4.73
CA ALA A 89 -22.13 19.38 4.59
C ALA A 89 -23.01 19.67 5.83
N THR A 90 -22.52 20.48 6.78
CA THR A 90 -23.24 20.95 7.98
C THR A 90 -23.46 22.45 7.91
#